data_AF-A0A7C7USN7-F1
#
_entry.id   AF-A0A7C7USN7-F1
#
_cell.length_a   1.000
_cell.length_b   1.000
_cell.length_c   1.000
_cell.angle_alpha   90.00
_cell.angle_beta   90.00
_cell.angle_gamma   90.00
#
_symmetry.space_group_name_H-M   'P 1'
#
loop_
_entity.id
_entity.type
_entity.pdbx_description
1 polymer ?
#
loop_
_entity_poly.entity_id
_entity_poly.type
_entity_poly.pdbx_seq_one_letter_code
_entity_poly.pdbx_strand_id
1 'polypeptide(L)' 'MEALKGIATSAMLFLMFLVAGCLQPALAGEFSTPESLVLTVYLDGYVHVEYVVSVDPEVSKVDVELFGKTFEGLTVVDEE' A
#
# COMPACT_ATOMS: atom_id res chain seq x y z
N MET A 1 -39.86 -7.22 32.17
CA MET A 1 -39.07 -8.15 31.32
C MET A 1 -38.67 -7.50 29.99
N GLU A 2 -39.48 -6.55 29.47
CA GLU A 2 -39.21 -5.77 28.25
C GLU A 2 -37.90 -4.93 28.29
N ALA A 3 -37.61 -4.25 29.41
CA ALA A 3 -36.42 -3.41 29.53
C ALA A 3 -35.09 -4.17 29.47
N LEU A 4 -35.05 -5.40 30.00
CA LEU A 4 -33.86 -6.26 29.95
C LEU A 4 -33.60 -6.77 28.52
N LYS A 5 -34.66 -6.98 27.74
CA LYS A 5 -34.61 -7.42 26.35
C LYS A 5 -34.08 -6.32 25.43
N GLY A 6 -34.45 -5.06 25.70
CA GLY A 6 -33.93 -3.88 24.99
C GLY A 6 -32.44 -3.59 25.25
N ILE A 7 -31.97 -3.84 26.47
CA ILE A 7 -30.54 -3.72 26.79
C ILE A 7 -29.75 -4.84 26.08
N ALA A 8 -30.29 -6.06 26.06
CA ALA A 8 -29.65 -7.18 25.38
C ALA A 8 -29.56 -6.97 23.86
N THR A 9 -30.60 -6.44 23.21
CA THR A 9 -30.55 -6.14 21.77
C THR A 9 -29.60 -4.99 21.45
N SER A 10 -29.54 -3.95 22.28
CA SER A 10 -28.60 -2.83 22.12
C SER A 10 -27.14 -3.30 22.29
N ALA A 11 -26.87 -4.13 23.31
CA ALA A 11 -25.56 -4.72 23.53
C ALA A 11 -25.12 -5.63 22.37
N MET A 12 -26.06 -6.40 21.81
CA MET A 12 -25.80 -7.25 20.65
C MET A 12 -25.48 -6.45 19.39
N LEU A 13 -26.17 -5.33 19.17
CA LEU A 13 -25.88 -4.42 18.06
C LEU A 13 -24.50 -3.78 18.23
N PHE A 14 -24.18 -3.34 19.46
CA PHE A 14 -22.89 -2.74 19.78
C PHE A 14 -21.74 -3.73 19.57
N LEU A 15 -21.92 -4.98 20.00
CA LEU A 15 -20.96 -6.06 19.79
C LEU A 15 -20.78 -6.37 18.29
N MET A 16 -21.86 -6.36 17.51
CA MET A 16 -21.79 -6.56 16.07
C MET A 16 -21.00 -5.46 15.36
N PHE A 17 -21.19 -4.19 15.75
CA PHE A 17 -20.37 -3.08 15.23
C PHE A 17 -18.90 -3.20 15.63
N LEU A 18 -18.61 -3.67 16.85
CA LEU A 18 -17.25 -3.82 17.34
C LEU A 18 -16.51 -4.95 16.59
N VAL A 19 -17.18 -6.07 16.32
CA VAL A 19 -16.63 -7.17 15.50
C VAL A 19 -16.42 -6.72 14.05
N ALA A 20 -17.37 -5.97 13.46
CA ALA A 20 -17.22 -5.44 12.10
C ALA A 20 -16.03 -4.46 11.98
N GLY A 21 -15.76 -3.66 13.02
CA GLY A 21 -14.59 -2.77 13.07
C GLY A 21 -13.25 -3.52 13.19
N CYS A 22 -13.21 -4.69 13.81
CA CYS A 22 -12.01 -5.52 13.88
C CYS A 22 -11.71 -6.30 12.59
N LEU A 23 -12.69 -6.43 11.68
CA LEU A 23 -12.52 -7.05 10.37
C LEU A 23 -12.11 -6.06 9.27
N GLN A 24 -11.62 -4.87 9.63
CA GLN A 24 -11.01 -4.01 8.63
C GLN A 24 -9.83 -4.74 8.01
N PRO A 25 -9.75 -4.86 6.68
CA PRO A 25 -8.52 -5.34 6.06
C PRO A 25 -7.43 -4.41 6.56
N ALA A 26 -6.43 -4.99 7.24
CA ALA A 26 -5.21 -4.27 7.48
C ALA A 26 -4.74 -3.87 6.08
N LEU A 27 -4.80 -2.57 5.77
CA LEU A 27 -4.12 -1.99 4.63
C LEU A 27 -2.63 -2.09 4.94
N ALA A 28 -2.12 -3.32 4.99
CA ALA A 28 -0.72 -3.57 4.79
C ALA A 28 -0.48 -3.06 3.38
N GLY A 29 0.24 -1.94 3.26
CA GLY A 29 0.78 -1.54 1.98
C GLY A 29 1.58 -2.74 1.50
N GLU A 30 1.02 -3.49 0.55
CA GLU A 30 1.77 -4.52 -0.12
C GLU A 30 2.90 -3.78 -0.81
N PHE A 31 4.11 -3.97 -0.28
CA PHE A 31 5.30 -3.47 -0.90
C PHE A 31 5.32 -4.08 -2.29
N SER A 32 5.13 -3.21 -3.28
CA SER A 32 5.35 -3.47 -4.68
C SER A 32 6.60 -4.32 -4.83
N THR A 33 6.46 -5.53 -5.37
CA THR A 33 7.63 -6.39 -5.52
C THR A 33 8.48 -5.85 -6.67
N PRO A 34 9.74 -5.44 -6.43
CA PRO A 34 10.63 -5.05 -7.51
C PRO A 34 10.85 -6.25 -8.43
N GLU A 35 10.58 -6.07 -9.71
CA GLU A 35 10.87 -7.07 -10.72
C GLU A 35 12.31 -6.93 -11.21
N SER A 36 12.74 -5.70 -11.47
CA SER A 36 14.07 -5.39 -12.00
C SER A 36 14.60 -4.08 -11.45
N LEU A 37 15.92 -4.03 -11.22
CA LEU A 37 16.67 -2.83 -10.90
C LEU A 37 17.95 -2.83 -11.72
N VAL A 38 18.11 -1.84 -12.60
CA VAL A 38 19.32 -1.63 -13.40
C VAL A 38 19.94 -0.29 -13.03
N LEU A 39 21.24 -0.32 -12.75
CA LEU A 39 22.04 0.86 -12.41
C LEU A 39 23.14 1.05 -13.45
N THR A 40 23.09 2.18 -14.15
CA THR A 40 24.15 2.60 -15.08
C THR A 40 24.90 3.76 -14.47
N VAL A 41 26.14 3.52 -14.04
CA VAL A 41 27.02 4.52 -13.43
C VAL A 41 27.91 5.14 -14.50
N TYR A 42 27.81 6.46 -14.66
CA TYR A 42 28.61 7.23 -15.61
C TYR A 42 29.88 7.79 -14.96
N LEU A 43 30.85 8.18 -15.80
CA LEU A 43 32.16 8.67 -15.35
C LEU A 43 32.10 10.03 -14.63
N ASP A 44 31.05 10.82 -14.87
CA ASP A 44 30.75 12.08 -14.19
C ASP A 44 30.10 11.87 -12.81
N GLY A 45 29.85 10.62 -12.42
CA GLY A 45 29.23 10.24 -11.16
C GLY A 45 27.70 10.26 -11.18
N TYR A 46 27.08 10.58 -12.32
CA TYR A 46 25.63 10.41 -12.48
C TYR A 46 25.29 8.93 -12.56
N VAL A 47 24.12 8.57 -12.03
CA VAL A 47 23.61 7.21 -12.06
C VAL A 47 22.23 7.26 -12.72
N HIS A 48 22.10 6.53 -13.82
CA HIS A 48 20.79 6.25 -14.38
C HIS A 48 20.22 5.00 -13.72
N VAL A 49 18.98 5.12 -13.26
CA VAL A 49 18.28 4.08 -12.51
C VAL A 49 17.04 3.71 -13.31
N GLU A 50 16.93 2.44 -13.67
CA GLU A 50 15.74 1.86 -14.26
C GLU A 50 15.16 0.85 -13.26
N TYR A 51 13.89 1.02 -12.94
CA TYR A 51 13.20 0.26 -11.90
C TYR A 51 11.86 -0.22 -12.43
N VAL A 52 11.66 -1.53 -12.46
CA VAL A 52 10.41 -2.18 -12.88
C VAL A 52 9.78 -2.81 -11.67
N VAL A 53 8.49 -2.56 -11.50
CA VAL A 53 7.69 -2.94 -10.34
C VAL A 53 6.39 -3.54 -10.83
N SER A 54 6.07 -4.73 -10.32
CA SER A 54 4.74 -5.31 -10.51
C SER A 54 3.73 -4.54 -9.66
N VAL A 55 2.64 -4.11 -10.29
CA VAL A 55 1.55 -3.36 -9.63
C VAL A 55 0.30 -4.23 -9.48
N ASP A 56 -0.29 -4.21 -8.29
CA ASP A 56 -1.59 -4.85 -8.04
C ASP A 56 -2.73 -3.89 -8.41
N PRO A 57 -3.65 -4.25 -9.33
CA PRO A 57 -4.75 -3.39 -9.76
C PRO A 57 -5.79 -3.10 -8.66
N GLU A 58 -5.84 -3.88 -7.58
CA GLU A 58 -6.72 -3.64 -6.43
C GLU A 58 -6.17 -2.52 -5.51
N VAL A 59 -4.91 -2.13 -5.70
CA VAL A 59 -4.23 -1.13 -4.89
C VAL A 59 -4.11 0.19 -5.64
N SER A 60 -4.63 1.25 -5.03
CA SER A 60 -4.66 2.59 -5.64
C SER A 60 -3.32 3.35 -5.61
N LYS A 61 -2.32 2.83 -4.88
CA LYS A 61 -1.02 3.48 -4.65
C LYS A 61 0.08 2.47 -4.48
N VAL A 62 1.26 2.81 -5.00
CA VAL A 62 2.43 1.95 -5.03
C VAL A 62 3.59 2.78 -4.52
N ASP A 63 4.19 2.38 -3.40
CA ASP A 63 5.35 3.06 -2.85
C ASP A 63 6.62 2.50 -3.54
N VAL A 64 7.42 3.41 -4.10
CA VAL A 64 8.67 3.10 -4.80
C VAL A 64 9.85 3.76 -4.08
N GLU A 65 10.75 2.93 -3.56
CA GLU A 65 11.96 3.41 -2.88
C GLU A 65 13.08 3.64 -3.91
N LEU A 66 13.53 4.88 -4.03
CA LEU A 66 14.59 5.27 -4.94
C LEU A 66 15.94 5.35 -4.21
N PHE A 67 17.01 4.92 -4.89
CA PHE A 67 18.36 4.92 -4.33
C PHE A 67 19.06 6.25 -4.57
N GLY A 68 19.62 6.85 -3.51
CA GLY A 68 20.42 8.07 -3.59
C GLY A 68 19.92 9.17 -2.67
N LYS A 69 20.52 10.35 -2.78
CA LYS A 69 20.14 11.55 -2.01
C LYS A 69 19.45 12.61 -2.87
N THR A 70 19.74 12.62 -4.16
CA THR A 70 19.24 13.59 -5.13
C THR A 70 18.67 12.82 -6.31
N PHE A 71 17.49 13.22 -6.76
CA PHE A 71 16.77 12.59 -7.86
C PHE A 71 16.44 13.66 -8.90
N GLU A 72 16.74 13.38 -10.15
CA GLU A 72 16.50 14.29 -11.28
C GLU A 72 15.91 13.48 -12.45
N GLY A 73 14.99 14.08 -13.20
CA GLY A 73 14.43 13.46 -14.41
C GLY A 73 13.56 12.22 -14.18
N LEU A 74 12.84 12.14 -13.05
CA LEU A 74 11.94 11.01 -12.77
C LEU A 74 10.83 10.93 -13.83
N THR A 75 10.74 9.78 -14.49
CA THR A 75 9.70 9.47 -15.47
C THR A 75 9.09 8.13 -15.12
N VAL A 76 7.77 8.04 -15.15
CA VAL A 76 7.01 6.79 -14.94
C VAL A 76 6.29 6.48 -16.23
N VAL A 77 6.46 5.26 -16.71
CA VAL A 77 5.83 4.72 -17.92
C VAL A 77 5.11 3.43 -17.58
N ASP A 78 4.02 3.17 -18.27
CA ASP A 78 3.36 1.86 -18.27
C ASP A 78 4.09 0.95 -19.27
N GLU A 79 4.19 -0.35 -18.97
CA GLU A 79 4.65 -1.30 -19.99
C GLU A 79 3.58 -1.38 -21.11
N GLU A 80 4.02 -1.43 -22.38
CA GLU A 80 3.11 -1.44 -23.55
C GLU A 80 2.06 -2.56 -23.55
#